data_AF-A0A348XJ47-F1
#
_entry.id   AF-A0A348XJ47-F1
#
_cell.length_a   1.000
_cell.length_b   1.000
_cell.length_c   1.000
_cell.angle_alpha   90.00
_cell.angle_beta   90.00
_cell.angle_gamma   90.00
#
_symmetry.space_group_name_H-M   'P 1'
#
loop_
_entity.id
_entity.type
_entity.pdbx_description
1 polymer ?
#
loop_
_entity_poly.entity_id
_entity_poly.type
_entity_poly.pdbx_seq_one_letter_code
_entity_poly.pdbx_strand_id
1 'polypeptide(L)'
;MTMARSFLRFSPDSMTKQDFLIPCWLGLICASCVLGTTFLWTDGLSAEAGATSWVQFLGRFHPLTLHLPIGLFSGLCLLEAVYFFKRNPGIRLAADLLLSLTVLSAIVAACLGLFLFANGDYTGPTADRHKWLGLGFAVGTILLAAAQLQRDRAAGKAYLPLLVVLLAVMSLAGHFGGSLTHGSSYLTEYAPAWLKQHLEAQPEEPEQQAAAVVEEDDFYRHTIDPILQQYCIKCHGPDKQKSDYRVDSYEYLLLAGKNEETPIVPGEPHNSYLVQLLWLHESHDMAMPPEGKPRPSADEILTITHWVANGARGPAESAVEKQAREAHEQAQ
;
A
#
# COMPACT_ATOMS: atom_id res chain seq x y z
N MET A 1 57.77 25.98 -16.36
CA MET A 1 56.82 24.86 -16.51
C MET A 1 56.76 24.09 -15.19
N THR A 2 56.18 24.66 -14.14
CA THR A 2 56.13 24.02 -12.82
C THR A 2 54.97 24.59 -11.97
N MET A 3 53.74 24.37 -12.41
CA MET A 3 52.54 24.58 -11.58
C MET A 3 51.37 23.77 -12.17
N ALA A 4 51.40 22.45 -11.99
CA ALA A 4 50.24 21.59 -12.28
C ALA A 4 50.45 20.23 -11.62
N ARG A 5 50.42 20.15 -10.28
CA ARG A 5 50.30 18.89 -9.51
C ARG A 5 50.15 19.19 -8.02
N SER A 6 49.03 19.79 -7.63
CA SER A 6 48.70 19.96 -6.20
C SER A 6 47.19 19.95 -5.93
N PHE A 7 46.41 19.13 -6.65
CA PHE A 7 44.96 19.05 -6.40
C PHE A 7 44.38 17.65 -6.22
N LEU A 8 45.19 16.58 -6.16
CA LEU A 8 44.66 15.23 -5.93
C LEU A 8 45.61 14.40 -5.04
N ARG A 9 45.72 14.80 -3.78
CA ARG A 9 46.06 13.86 -2.69
C ARG A 9 44.99 14.01 -1.61
N PHE A 10 43.81 13.47 -1.89
CA PHE A 10 42.86 13.14 -0.84
C PHE A 10 43.46 11.94 -0.11
N SER A 11 44.16 12.19 1.00
CA SER A 11 44.74 11.14 1.83
C SER A 11 43.64 10.55 2.71
N PRO A 12 43.29 9.26 2.62
CA PRO A 12 42.23 8.64 3.43
C PRO A 12 42.50 8.66 4.94
N ASP A 13 43.74 8.93 5.34
CA ASP A 13 44.22 8.79 6.72
C ASP A 13 43.85 9.97 7.65
N SER A 14 43.25 11.06 7.15
CA SER A 14 42.89 12.21 7.99
C SER A 14 41.44 12.23 8.45
N MET A 15 40.61 11.26 8.06
CA MET A 15 39.25 11.15 8.58
C MET A 15 39.28 10.34 9.87
N THR A 16 39.14 11.02 10.99
CA THR A 16 39.07 10.35 12.29
C THR A 16 37.71 9.66 12.43
N LYS A 17 37.62 8.57 13.22
CA LYS A 17 36.34 7.91 13.54
C LYS A 17 35.27 8.91 14.06
N GLN A 18 35.68 10.08 14.56
CA GLN A 18 34.80 11.17 15.02
C GLN A 18 34.04 11.87 13.89
N ASP A 19 34.60 11.98 12.68
CA ASP A 19 33.94 12.69 11.57
C ASP A 19 32.77 11.88 10.99
N PHE A 20 32.81 10.55 11.12
CA PHE A 20 31.71 9.64 10.80
C PHE A 20 30.67 9.48 11.92
N LEU A 21 31.00 9.88 13.16
CA LEU A 21 30.08 9.81 14.30
C LEU A 21 29.02 10.92 14.26
N ILE A 22 29.32 12.06 13.64
CA ILE A 22 28.42 13.23 13.54
C ILE A 22 27.08 12.92 12.85
N PRO A 23 27.03 12.24 11.68
CA PRO A 23 25.74 11.83 11.08
C PRO A 23 24.98 10.81 11.93
N CYS A 24 25.68 10.02 12.76
CA CYS A 24 25.10 9.05 13.68
C CYS A 24 24.39 9.74 14.87
N TRP A 25 24.97 10.83 15.39
CA TRP A 25 24.35 11.67 16.43
C TRP A 25 23.18 12.48 15.90
N LEU A 26 23.29 13.03 14.68
CA LEU A 26 22.16 13.69 14.01
C LEU A 26 21.02 12.70 13.74
N GLY A 27 21.32 11.46 13.33
CA GLY A 27 20.34 10.39 13.16
C GLY A 27 19.65 9.99 14.48
N LEU A 28 20.40 9.91 15.59
CA LEU A 28 19.85 9.64 16.93
C LEU A 28 18.95 10.76 17.45
N ILE A 29 19.34 12.02 17.24
CA ILE A 29 18.53 13.20 17.62
C ILE A 29 17.27 13.27 16.74
N CYS A 30 17.40 13.06 15.43
CA CYS A 30 16.24 13.00 14.54
C CYS A 30 15.32 11.83 14.87
N ALA A 31 15.85 10.65 15.20
CA ALA A 31 15.05 9.48 15.58
C ALA A 31 14.31 9.66 16.90
N SER A 32 14.91 10.35 17.87
CA SER A 32 14.22 10.71 19.11
C SER A 32 13.17 11.82 18.88
N CYS A 33 13.36 12.69 17.89
CA CYS A 33 12.29 13.57 17.41
C CYS A 33 11.16 12.81 16.71
N VAL A 34 11.45 11.80 15.88
CA VAL A 34 10.42 10.97 15.22
C VAL A 34 9.63 10.13 16.23
N LEU A 35 10.31 9.52 17.20
CA LEU A 35 9.65 8.77 18.27
C LEU A 35 8.83 9.70 19.19
N GLY A 36 9.37 10.88 19.50
CA GLY A 36 8.66 11.91 20.28
C GLY A 36 7.43 12.47 19.57
N THR A 37 7.50 12.69 18.25
CA THR A 37 6.33 13.10 17.47
C THR A 37 5.32 11.98 17.34
N THR A 38 5.73 10.71 17.18
CA THR A 38 4.77 9.59 17.18
C THR A 38 4.02 9.45 18.51
N PHE A 39 4.70 9.62 19.65
CA PHE A 39 4.10 9.46 20.97
C PHE A 39 3.17 10.63 21.35
N LEU A 40 3.48 11.85 20.88
CA LEU A 40 2.61 13.02 21.07
C LEU A 40 1.44 13.08 20.07
N TRP A 41 1.49 12.29 18.97
CA TRP A 41 0.50 12.33 17.90
C TRP A 41 -0.53 11.20 17.98
N THR A 42 -0.21 10.07 18.62
CA THR A 42 -1.16 8.96 18.82
C THR A 42 -2.32 9.31 19.76
N ASP A 43 -2.10 10.21 20.74
CA ASP A 43 -3.11 10.50 21.77
C ASP A 43 -3.77 11.90 21.64
N GLY A 44 -3.19 12.82 20.84
CA GLY A 44 -3.55 14.24 20.92
C GLY A 44 -4.21 14.89 19.70
N LEU A 45 -4.11 14.29 18.50
CA LEU A 45 -4.55 14.93 17.25
C LEU A 45 -5.54 14.11 16.42
N SER A 46 -5.90 12.92 16.87
CA SER A 46 -7.03 12.16 16.31
C SER A 46 -8.39 12.79 16.63
N ALA A 47 -8.45 13.72 17.58
CA ALA A 47 -9.69 14.32 18.07
C ALA A 47 -10.07 15.67 17.43
N GLU A 48 -9.13 16.42 16.85
CA GLU A 48 -9.43 17.72 16.23
C GLU A 48 -8.68 17.94 14.92
N ALA A 49 -9.46 18.17 13.86
CA ALA A 49 -9.08 18.62 12.52
C ALA A 49 -8.45 17.56 11.60
N GLY A 50 -9.14 17.27 10.49
CA GLY A 50 -8.64 16.45 9.40
C GLY A 50 -7.22 16.85 8.99
N ALA A 51 -6.39 15.84 8.70
CA ALA A 51 -5.00 16.02 8.30
C ALA A 51 -4.87 17.22 7.35
N THR A 52 -4.11 18.24 7.77
CA THR A 52 -3.91 19.46 6.96
C THR A 52 -3.46 19.09 5.55
N SER A 53 -3.80 19.91 4.54
CA SER A 53 -3.47 19.65 3.13
C SER A 53 -2.00 19.28 2.89
N TRP A 54 -1.10 19.79 3.73
CA TRP A 54 0.33 19.50 3.72
C TRP A 54 0.69 18.08 4.17
N VAL A 55 0.04 17.52 5.19
CA VAL A 55 0.25 16.13 5.64
C VAL A 55 -0.19 15.16 4.55
N GLN A 56 -1.34 15.44 3.92
CA GLN A 56 -1.83 14.68 2.77
C GLN A 56 -0.89 14.74 1.58
N PHE A 57 -0.39 15.93 1.24
CA PHE A 57 0.54 16.14 0.15
C PHE A 57 1.87 15.40 0.40
N LEU A 58 2.47 15.55 1.58
CA LEU A 58 3.76 14.93 1.89
C LEU A 58 3.67 13.41 2.01
N GLY A 59 2.60 12.88 2.61
CA GLY A 59 2.41 11.43 2.75
C GLY A 59 2.45 10.69 1.41
N ARG A 60 1.94 11.30 0.33
CA ARG A 60 1.96 10.72 -1.02
C ARG A 60 3.36 10.48 -1.60
N PHE A 61 4.41 11.05 -1.01
CA PHE A 61 5.80 10.79 -1.39
C PHE A 61 6.39 9.55 -0.71
N HIS A 62 5.66 8.86 0.17
CA HIS A 62 6.15 7.63 0.80
C HIS A 62 6.52 6.54 -0.23
N PRO A 63 5.69 6.21 -1.24
CA PRO A 63 6.08 5.25 -2.29
C PRO A 63 7.33 5.65 -3.08
N LEU A 64 7.58 6.96 -3.26
CA LEU A 64 8.80 7.42 -3.91
C LEU A 64 10.02 7.19 -3.00
N THR A 65 9.90 7.55 -1.72
CA THR A 65 11.02 7.52 -0.79
C THR A 65 11.35 6.12 -0.27
N LEU A 66 10.41 5.16 -0.27
CA LEU A 66 10.66 3.79 0.21
C LEU A 66 11.69 3.02 -0.62
N HIS A 67 11.85 3.33 -1.92
CA HIS A 67 12.78 2.61 -2.79
C HIS A 67 14.24 2.86 -2.41
N LEU A 68 14.53 4.03 -1.84
CA LEU A 68 15.87 4.44 -1.45
C LEU A 68 16.45 3.60 -0.30
N PRO A 69 15.83 3.50 0.89
CA PRO A 69 16.34 2.66 1.97
C PRO A 69 16.36 1.18 1.59
N ILE A 70 15.39 0.68 0.81
CA ILE A 70 15.37 -0.72 0.36
C ILE A 70 16.60 -1.03 -0.51
N GLY A 71 16.88 -0.19 -1.51
CA GLY A 71 18.03 -0.37 -2.39
C GLY A 71 19.36 -0.24 -1.65
N LEU A 72 19.50 0.78 -0.79
CA LEU A 72 20.70 1.02 -0.01
C LEU A 72 20.97 -0.10 1.00
N PHE A 73 19.94 -0.57 1.71
CA PHE A 73 20.09 -1.67 2.67
C PHE A 73 20.37 -3.01 2.00
N SER A 74 19.71 -3.30 0.88
CA SER A 74 20.02 -4.50 0.07
C SER A 74 21.46 -4.47 -0.42
N GLY A 75 21.93 -3.30 -0.88
CA GLY A 75 23.34 -3.08 -1.23
C GLY A 75 24.29 -3.27 -0.05
N LEU A 76 23.92 -2.80 1.14
CA LEU A 76 24.68 -3.02 2.37
C LEU A 76 24.81 -4.52 2.70
N CYS A 77 23.72 -5.27 2.64
CA CYS A 77 23.73 -6.72 2.86
C CYS A 77 24.66 -7.43 1.85
N LEU A 78 24.64 -7.02 0.57
CA LEU A 78 25.55 -7.54 -0.44
C LEU A 78 27.02 -7.19 -0.14
N LEU A 79 27.32 -5.94 0.24
CA LEU A 79 28.69 -5.54 0.58
C LEU A 79 29.21 -6.28 1.80
N GLU A 80 28.39 -6.51 2.84
CA GLU A 80 28.78 -7.30 4.01
C GLU A 80 29.06 -8.77 3.64
N ALA A 81 28.26 -9.35 2.73
CA ALA A 81 28.52 -10.68 2.19
C ALA A 81 29.86 -10.72 1.41
N VAL A 82 30.15 -9.72 0.56
CA VAL A 82 31.44 -9.66 -0.16
C VAL A 82 32.61 -9.41 0.79
N TYR A 83 32.43 -8.57 1.82
CA TYR A 83 33.45 -8.30 2.83
C TYR A 83 33.82 -9.57 3.61
N PHE A 84 32.85 -10.45 3.89
CA PHE A 84 33.10 -11.75 4.51
C PHE A 84 34.13 -12.59 3.73
N PHE A 85 34.09 -12.55 2.40
CA PHE A 85 35.02 -13.30 1.54
C PHE A 85 36.34 -12.55 1.27
N LYS A 86 36.28 -11.26 0.94
CA LYS A 86 37.46 -10.49 0.47
C LYS A 86 38.21 -9.75 1.57
N ARG A 87 37.57 -9.49 2.72
CA ARG A 87 38.13 -8.75 3.88
C ARG A 87 38.86 -7.46 3.51
N ASN A 88 38.40 -6.77 2.47
CA ASN A 88 39.03 -5.56 1.96
C ASN A 88 38.52 -4.33 2.73
N PRO A 89 39.40 -3.46 3.27
CA PRO A 89 39.00 -2.26 4.02
C PRO A 89 38.16 -1.28 3.19
N GLY A 90 38.36 -1.19 1.87
CA GLY A 90 37.54 -0.33 1.00
C GLY A 90 36.07 -0.75 0.95
N ILE A 91 35.79 -2.05 1.08
CA ILE A 91 34.40 -2.57 1.13
C ILE A 91 33.74 -2.19 2.45
N ARG A 92 34.51 -2.21 3.55
CA ARG A 92 34.02 -1.78 4.87
C ARG A 92 33.65 -0.29 4.85
N LEU A 93 34.50 0.56 4.28
CA LEU A 93 34.19 1.99 4.12
C LEU A 93 32.91 2.22 3.30
N ALA A 94 32.73 1.47 2.21
CA ALA A 94 31.51 1.54 1.41
C ALA A 94 30.27 1.09 2.21
N ALA A 95 30.37 -0.01 2.96
CA ALA A 95 29.29 -0.48 3.84
C ALA A 95 28.92 0.55 4.91
N ASP A 96 29.91 1.20 5.53
CA ASP A 96 29.70 2.26 6.53
C ASP A 96 28.93 3.46 5.92
N LEU A 97 29.29 3.86 4.70
CA LEU A 97 28.58 4.91 3.96
C LEU A 97 27.14 4.49 3.62
N LEU A 98 26.95 3.27 3.11
CA LEU A 98 25.62 2.76 2.75
C LEU A 98 24.71 2.66 3.97
N LEU A 99 25.20 2.20 5.12
CA LEU A 99 24.41 2.17 6.36
C LEU A 99 23.99 3.59 6.79
N SER A 100 24.91 4.56 6.72
CA SER A 100 24.60 5.95 7.06
C SER A 100 23.48 6.53 6.19
N LEU A 101 23.54 6.29 4.87
CA LEU A 101 22.50 6.72 3.94
C LEU A 101 21.18 5.94 4.13
N THR A 102 21.28 4.66 4.50
CA THR A 102 20.10 3.83 4.81
C THR A 102 19.36 4.38 6.01
N VAL A 103 20.05 4.69 7.11
CA VAL A 103 19.43 5.25 8.32
C VAL A 103 18.69 6.55 7.99
N LEU A 104 19.36 7.47 7.30
CA LEU A 104 18.75 8.76 6.94
C LEU A 104 17.50 8.58 6.07
N SER A 105 17.61 7.77 5.01
CA SER A 105 16.48 7.53 4.09
C SER A 105 15.35 6.72 4.72
N ALA A 106 15.64 5.78 5.61
CA ALA A 106 14.64 5.01 6.35
C ALA A 106 13.84 5.88 7.32
N ILE A 107 14.49 6.83 8.00
CA ILE A 107 13.82 7.82 8.86
C ILE A 107 12.84 8.66 8.02
N VAL A 108 13.30 9.20 6.89
CA VAL A 108 12.45 10.00 5.99
C VAL A 108 11.26 9.18 5.47
N ALA A 109 11.51 7.95 5.00
CA ALA A 109 10.46 7.07 4.51
C ALA A 109 9.43 6.74 5.61
N ALA A 110 9.89 6.48 6.85
CA ALA A 110 9.00 6.20 7.99
C ALA A 110 8.15 7.43 8.36
N CYS A 111 8.73 8.64 8.40
CA CYS A 111 7.97 9.87 8.65
C CYS A 111 6.86 10.10 7.61
N LEU A 112 7.21 10.00 6.32
CA LEU A 112 6.24 10.16 5.24
C LEU A 112 5.19 9.03 5.24
N GLY A 113 5.57 7.81 5.64
CA GLY A 113 4.65 6.69 5.81
C GLY A 113 3.64 6.93 6.92
N LEU A 114 4.06 7.54 8.03
CA LEU A 114 3.16 7.92 9.12
C LEU A 114 2.19 9.02 8.69
N PHE A 115 2.64 9.99 7.88
CA PHE A 115 1.74 10.98 7.26
C PHE A 115 0.74 10.33 6.32
N LEU A 116 1.20 9.35 5.51
CA LEU A 116 0.32 8.60 4.62
C LEU A 116 -0.75 7.81 5.40
N PHE A 117 -0.35 7.16 6.50
CA PHE A 117 -1.27 6.43 7.36
C PHE A 117 -2.29 7.36 8.03
N ALA A 118 -1.86 8.54 8.47
CA ALA A 118 -2.74 9.53 9.10
C ALA A 118 -3.78 10.13 8.16
N ASN A 119 -3.59 10.02 6.84
CA ASN A 119 -4.60 10.46 5.87
C ASN A 119 -5.83 9.54 5.84
N GLY A 120 -5.73 8.32 6.37
CA GLY A 120 -6.81 7.33 6.32
C GLY A 120 -6.95 6.59 4.98
N ASP A 121 -6.10 6.88 3.98
CA ASP A 121 -6.12 6.22 2.67
C ASP A 121 -5.79 4.70 2.76
N TYR A 122 -5.12 4.26 3.84
CA TYR A 122 -4.77 2.85 4.09
C TYR A 122 -5.13 2.47 5.53
N THR A 123 -6.13 1.60 5.70
CA THR A 123 -6.61 1.15 7.01
C THR A 123 -6.61 -0.38 7.13
N GLY A 124 -6.76 -0.88 8.36
CA GLY A 124 -6.91 -2.31 8.66
C GLY A 124 -5.61 -3.04 9.03
N PRO A 125 -5.71 -4.35 9.36
CA PRO A 125 -4.62 -5.11 9.99
C PRO A 125 -3.35 -5.23 9.13
N THR A 126 -3.49 -5.23 7.81
CA THR A 126 -2.34 -5.28 6.89
C THR A 126 -1.60 -3.94 6.85
N ALA A 127 -2.33 -2.83 6.86
CA ALA A 127 -1.73 -1.48 6.94
C ALA A 127 -1.02 -1.26 8.28
N ASP A 128 -1.62 -1.73 9.38
CA ASP A 128 -0.98 -1.67 10.70
C ASP A 128 0.30 -2.52 10.77
N ARG A 129 0.26 -3.76 10.26
CA ARG A 129 1.46 -4.61 10.19
C ARG A 129 2.57 -3.95 9.39
N HIS A 130 2.25 -3.39 8.21
CA HIS A 130 3.22 -2.69 7.38
C HIS A 130 3.81 -1.46 8.10
N LYS A 131 2.96 -0.63 8.72
CA LYS A 131 3.37 0.55 9.51
C LYS A 131 4.37 0.19 10.60
N TRP A 132 4.05 -0.83 11.42
CA TRP A 132 4.90 -1.23 12.53
C TRP A 132 6.20 -1.90 12.07
N LEU A 133 6.16 -2.71 11.00
CA LEU A 133 7.37 -3.30 10.42
C LEU A 133 8.28 -2.21 9.82
N GLY A 134 7.71 -1.20 9.14
CA GLY A 134 8.46 -0.07 8.60
C GLY A 134 9.12 0.78 9.70
N LEU A 135 8.38 1.09 10.78
CA LEU A 135 8.93 1.81 11.93
C LEU A 135 10.00 0.98 12.65
N GLY A 136 9.75 -0.31 12.85
CA GLY A 136 10.71 -1.25 13.43
C GLY A 136 11.98 -1.37 12.60
N PHE A 137 11.87 -1.37 11.28
CA PHE A 137 13.03 -1.32 10.37
C PHE A 137 13.82 -0.01 10.55
N ALA A 138 13.16 1.15 10.56
CA ALA A 138 13.84 2.44 10.75
C ALA A 138 14.60 2.49 12.09
N VAL A 139 13.95 2.12 13.20
CA VAL A 139 14.59 2.02 14.52
C VAL A 139 15.74 1.00 14.50
N GLY A 140 15.51 -0.15 13.89
CA GLY A 140 16.50 -1.22 13.78
C GLY A 140 17.76 -0.79 13.02
N THR A 141 17.64 0.00 11.95
CA THR A 141 18.82 0.52 11.22
C THR A 141 19.68 1.45 12.09
N ILE A 142 19.08 2.21 13.01
CA ILE A 142 19.80 3.04 13.98
C ILE A 142 20.53 2.16 14.99
N LEU A 143 19.86 1.12 15.49
CA LEU A 143 20.49 0.13 16.37
C LEU A 143 21.65 -0.60 15.68
N LEU A 144 21.51 -0.89 14.38
CA LEU A 144 22.55 -1.50 13.57
C LEU A 144 23.76 -0.56 13.40
N ALA A 145 23.52 0.73 13.18
CA ALA A 145 24.57 1.75 13.15
C ALA A 145 25.29 1.87 14.51
N ALA A 146 24.54 1.82 15.62
CA ALA A 146 25.13 1.79 16.96
C ALA A 146 25.96 0.52 17.19
N ALA A 147 25.50 -0.65 16.74
CA ALA A 147 26.24 -1.91 16.79
C ALA A 147 27.52 -1.87 15.93
N GLN A 148 27.49 -1.18 14.78
CA GLN A 148 28.65 -0.99 13.91
C GLN A 148 29.76 -0.19 14.61
N LEU A 149 29.41 0.85 15.37
CA LEU A 149 30.37 1.62 16.17
C LEU A 149 31.05 0.76 17.24
N GLN A 150 30.39 -0.31 17.68
CA GLN A 150 30.89 -1.26 18.67
C GLN A 150 31.46 -2.54 18.05
N ARG A 151 31.61 -2.60 16.71
CA ARG A 151 32.00 -3.81 15.96
C ARG A 151 33.31 -4.44 16.43
N ASP A 152 34.25 -3.62 16.91
CA ASP A 152 35.56 -4.07 17.42
C ASP A 152 35.50 -4.50 18.92
N ARG A 153 34.34 -4.39 19.58
CA ARG A 153 34.09 -4.79 20.97
C ARG A 153 33.20 -6.03 21.02
N ALA A 154 33.09 -6.66 22.20
CA ALA A 154 32.22 -7.82 22.42
C ALA A 154 30.74 -7.56 22.01
N ALA A 155 30.24 -6.34 22.23
CA ALA A 155 28.91 -5.91 21.83
C ALA A 155 28.71 -5.84 20.29
N GLY A 156 29.79 -5.73 19.52
CA GLY A 156 29.79 -5.75 18.06
C GLY A 156 29.38 -7.09 17.44
N LYS A 157 29.39 -8.18 18.23
CA LYS A 157 28.90 -9.50 17.79
C LYS A 157 27.42 -9.49 17.40
N ALA A 158 26.65 -8.52 17.90
CA ALA A 158 25.25 -8.35 17.56
C ALA A 158 25.03 -7.77 16.15
N TYR A 159 26.05 -7.20 15.49
CA TYR A 159 25.90 -6.53 14.20
C TYR A 159 25.35 -7.46 13.10
N LEU A 160 26.02 -8.60 12.87
CA LEU A 160 25.63 -9.54 11.81
C LEU A 160 24.24 -10.17 12.04
N PRO A 161 23.89 -10.71 13.23
CA PRO A 161 22.55 -11.23 13.44
C PRO A 161 21.48 -10.14 13.31
N LEU A 162 21.75 -8.91 13.78
CA LEU A 162 20.82 -7.80 13.62
C LEU A 162 20.63 -7.42 12.14
N LEU A 163 21.69 -7.44 11.33
CA LEU A 163 21.61 -7.22 9.88
C LEU A 163 20.67 -8.24 9.22
N VAL A 164 20.81 -9.53 9.57
CA VAL A 164 19.95 -10.61 9.03
C VAL A 164 18.50 -10.45 9.47
N VAL A 165 18.26 -10.13 10.75
CA VAL A 165 16.92 -9.84 11.26
C VAL A 165 16.30 -8.67 10.49
N LEU A 166 17.05 -7.59 10.27
CA LEU A 166 16.53 -6.43 9.54
C LEU A 166 16.28 -6.71 8.06
N LEU A 167 17.05 -7.59 7.43
CA LEU A 167 16.77 -8.06 6.08
C LEU A 167 15.44 -8.82 6.02
N ALA A 168 15.15 -9.65 7.02
CA ALA A 168 13.86 -10.33 7.13
C ALA A 168 12.71 -9.34 7.38
N VAL A 169 12.88 -8.39 8.31
CA VAL A 169 11.89 -7.33 8.59
C VAL A 169 11.61 -6.48 7.35
N MET A 170 12.64 -6.06 6.60
CA MET A 170 12.49 -5.31 5.35
C MET A 170 11.72 -6.11 4.31
N SER A 171 12.02 -7.40 4.18
CA SER A 171 11.34 -8.29 3.22
C SER A 171 9.86 -8.46 3.58
N LEU A 172 9.54 -8.64 4.87
CA LEU A 172 8.17 -8.71 5.36
C LEU A 172 7.43 -7.38 5.17
N ALA A 173 8.07 -6.25 5.50
CA ALA A 173 7.51 -4.92 5.28
C ALA A 173 7.21 -4.68 3.80
N GLY A 174 8.12 -5.08 2.91
CA GLY A 174 7.96 -5.03 1.46
C GLY A 174 6.82 -5.91 0.96
N HIS A 175 6.67 -7.13 1.49
CA HIS A 175 5.55 -8.01 1.18
C HIS A 175 4.21 -7.34 1.54
N PHE A 176 4.03 -6.90 2.79
CA PHE A 176 2.78 -6.24 3.19
C PHE A 176 2.54 -4.92 2.47
N GLY A 177 3.59 -4.16 2.13
CA GLY A 177 3.47 -2.94 1.32
C GLY A 177 3.02 -3.23 -0.12
N GLY A 178 3.51 -4.32 -0.70
CA GLY A 178 3.03 -4.85 -1.99
C GLY A 178 1.58 -5.29 -1.90
N SER A 179 1.20 -6.01 -0.85
CA SER A 179 -0.18 -6.48 -0.65
C SER A 179 -1.18 -5.33 -0.48
N LEU A 180 -0.78 -4.20 0.10
CA LEU A 180 -1.62 -2.99 0.19
C LEU A 180 -1.91 -2.34 -1.16
N THR A 181 -1.05 -2.56 -2.15
CA THR A 181 -1.13 -1.89 -3.46
C THR A 181 -1.62 -2.83 -4.57
N HIS A 182 -1.33 -4.13 -4.45
CA HIS A 182 -1.61 -5.13 -5.49
C HIS A 182 -2.49 -6.30 -5.00
N GLY A 183 -2.87 -6.33 -3.71
CA GLY A 183 -3.64 -7.42 -3.11
C GLY A 183 -2.77 -8.55 -2.53
N SER A 184 -3.35 -9.34 -1.61
CA SER A 184 -2.63 -10.40 -0.86
C SER A 184 -2.23 -11.60 -1.73
N SER A 185 -2.98 -11.89 -2.79
CA SER A 185 -2.76 -13.00 -3.72
C SER A 185 -1.73 -12.69 -4.81
N TYR A 186 -1.24 -11.45 -4.91
CA TYR A 186 -0.41 -10.99 -6.04
C TYR A 186 0.85 -11.85 -6.27
N LEU A 187 1.53 -12.29 -5.20
CA LEU A 187 2.73 -13.12 -5.32
C LEU A 187 2.44 -14.58 -5.71
N THR A 188 1.23 -15.07 -5.43
CA THR A 188 0.85 -16.47 -5.62
C THR A 188 -0.06 -16.69 -6.82
N GLU A 189 -0.60 -15.62 -7.41
CA GLU A 189 -1.49 -15.65 -8.58
C GLU A 189 -0.91 -16.50 -9.72
N TYR A 190 0.37 -16.31 -10.03
CA TYR A 190 1.10 -17.02 -11.09
C TYR A 190 2.04 -18.12 -10.55
N ALA A 191 1.84 -18.58 -9.32
CA ALA A 191 2.64 -19.67 -8.77
C ALA A 191 2.47 -20.96 -9.61
N PRO A 192 3.55 -21.70 -9.89
CA PRO A 192 3.46 -22.94 -10.64
C PRO A 192 2.63 -23.98 -9.87
N ALA A 193 1.91 -24.85 -10.59
CA ALA A 193 0.93 -25.76 -10.01
C ALA A 193 1.48 -26.63 -8.85
N TRP A 194 2.74 -27.07 -8.96
CA TRP A 194 3.41 -27.84 -7.91
C TRP A 194 3.55 -27.05 -6.59
N LEU A 195 3.64 -25.72 -6.67
CA LEU A 195 3.83 -24.83 -5.54
C LEU A 195 2.49 -24.34 -4.97
N LYS A 196 1.47 -24.10 -5.80
CA LYS A 196 0.11 -23.74 -5.34
C LYS A 196 -0.46 -24.75 -4.36
N GLN A 197 -0.34 -26.04 -4.68
CA GLN A 197 -0.79 -27.13 -3.81
C GLN A 197 -0.15 -27.13 -2.40
N HIS A 198 1.07 -26.59 -2.27
CA HIS A 198 1.79 -26.51 -1.00
C HIS A 198 1.60 -25.17 -0.28
N LEU A 199 1.27 -24.10 -1.01
CA LEU A 199 1.03 -22.77 -0.45
C LEU A 199 -0.41 -22.60 0.04
N GLU A 200 -1.37 -23.24 -0.61
CA GLU A 200 -2.78 -23.31 -0.20
C GLU A 200 -3.01 -24.25 1.02
N ALA A 201 -1.94 -24.84 1.57
CA ALA A 201 -2.00 -25.79 2.68
C ALA A 201 -2.08 -25.14 4.08
N GLN A 202 -2.18 -23.81 4.17
CA GLN A 202 -2.60 -23.15 5.41
C GLN A 202 -4.08 -22.81 5.28
N PRO A 203 -4.94 -23.32 6.20
CA PRO A 203 -6.36 -23.07 6.15
C PRO A 203 -6.58 -21.56 6.31
N GLU A 204 -7.19 -20.95 5.30
CA GLU A 204 -7.94 -19.71 5.50
C GLU A 204 -8.86 -19.94 6.71
N GLU A 205 -8.65 -19.18 7.79
CA GLU A 205 -9.67 -19.09 8.82
C GLU A 205 -10.93 -18.57 8.13
N PRO A 206 -12.06 -19.30 8.24
CA PRO A 206 -13.08 -19.30 7.23
C PRO A 206 -13.92 -18.03 7.32
N GLU A 207 -13.67 -17.07 6.44
CA GLU A 207 -14.75 -16.19 5.97
C GLU A 207 -15.57 -16.97 4.95
N GLN A 208 -16.29 -17.96 5.48
CA GLN A 208 -17.46 -18.63 4.94
C GLN A 208 -17.58 -18.65 3.40
N GLN A 209 -16.77 -19.51 2.78
CA GLN A 209 -17.30 -20.32 1.69
C GLN A 209 -18.32 -21.30 2.26
N ALA A 210 -19.58 -20.85 2.34
CA ALA A 210 -20.71 -21.75 2.20
C ALA A 210 -20.78 -22.18 0.73
N ALA A 211 -20.11 -23.31 0.48
CA ALA A 211 -20.44 -24.33 -0.49
C ALA A 211 -20.97 -23.89 -1.86
N ALA A 212 -20.16 -24.20 -2.88
CA ALA A 212 -20.57 -24.39 -4.25
C ALA A 212 -21.93 -25.11 -4.36
N VAL A 213 -22.96 -24.33 -4.66
CA VAL A 213 -23.84 -24.67 -5.77
C VAL A 213 -23.21 -23.94 -6.94
N VAL A 214 -22.88 -24.66 -8.01
CA VAL A 214 -22.68 -24.01 -9.31
C VAL A 214 -24.06 -23.45 -9.68
N GLU A 215 -24.34 -22.22 -9.26
CA GLU A 215 -25.37 -21.40 -9.86
C GLU A 215 -24.68 -20.63 -10.97
N GLU A 216 -25.11 -20.90 -12.20
CA GLU A 216 -24.62 -20.34 -13.45
C GLU A 216 -24.82 -18.82 -13.57
N ASP A 217 -25.18 -18.08 -12.50
CA ASP A 217 -25.79 -16.76 -12.64
C ASP A 217 -25.57 -15.78 -11.45
N ASP A 218 -24.32 -15.58 -10.99
CA ASP A 218 -23.96 -14.30 -10.32
C ASP A 218 -23.14 -13.41 -11.28
N PHE A 219 -23.77 -13.11 -12.42
CA PHE A 219 -23.21 -12.25 -13.45
C PHE A 219 -22.81 -10.87 -12.90
N TYR A 220 -23.56 -10.36 -11.91
CA TYR A 220 -23.29 -9.08 -11.28
C TYR A 220 -21.92 -9.08 -10.59
N ARG A 221 -21.68 -10.01 -9.66
CA ARG A 221 -20.41 -10.06 -8.91
C ARG A 221 -19.21 -10.29 -9.80
N HIS A 222 -19.34 -11.14 -10.81
CA HIS A 222 -18.19 -11.55 -11.63
C HIS A 222 -17.90 -10.62 -12.80
N THR A 223 -18.91 -9.89 -13.29
CA THR A 223 -18.78 -9.10 -14.52
C THR A 223 -19.04 -7.62 -14.29
N ILE A 224 -20.09 -7.25 -13.55
CA ILE A 224 -20.49 -5.85 -13.38
C ILE A 224 -19.68 -5.16 -12.28
N ASP A 225 -19.55 -5.80 -11.11
CA ASP A 225 -18.85 -5.21 -9.97
C ASP A 225 -17.39 -4.83 -10.29
N PRO A 226 -16.56 -5.66 -10.97
CA PRO A 226 -15.20 -5.27 -11.31
C PRO A 226 -15.12 -4.01 -12.19
N ILE A 227 -16.07 -3.81 -13.11
CA ILE A 227 -16.15 -2.62 -13.95
C ILE A 227 -16.47 -1.39 -13.08
N LEU A 228 -17.42 -1.51 -12.15
CA LEU A 228 -17.78 -0.44 -11.21
C LEU A 228 -16.61 -0.07 -10.27
N GLN A 229 -15.88 -1.07 -9.77
CA GLN A 229 -14.67 -0.91 -8.95
C GLN A 229 -13.59 -0.13 -9.70
N GLN A 230 -13.34 -0.49 -10.95
CA GLN A 230 -12.28 0.10 -11.76
C GLN A 230 -12.57 1.55 -12.14
N TYR A 231 -13.81 1.87 -12.52
CA TYR A 231 -14.13 3.14 -13.18
C TYR A 231 -14.97 4.11 -12.34
N CYS A 232 -15.76 3.62 -11.38
CA CYS A 232 -16.82 4.41 -10.75
C CYS A 232 -16.56 4.69 -9.26
N ILE A 233 -16.11 3.69 -8.49
CA ILE A 233 -16.00 3.76 -7.02
C ILE A 233 -15.07 4.85 -6.53
N LYS A 234 -14.00 5.17 -7.27
CA LYS A 234 -13.08 6.26 -6.90
C LYS A 234 -13.76 7.63 -6.72
N CYS A 235 -14.89 7.86 -7.39
CA CYS A 235 -15.66 9.11 -7.29
C CYS A 235 -17.05 8.95 -6.68
N HIS A 236 -17.58 7.72 -6.62
CA HIS A 236 -18.91 7.36 -6.13
C HIS A 236 -18.85 6.24 -5.08
N GLY A 237 -17.80 6.22 -4.27
CA GLY A 237 -17.58 5.21 -3.23
C GLY A 237 -17.79 5.78 -1.82
N PRO A 238 -17.47 5.01 -0.77
CA PRO A 238 -17.60 5.45 0.61
C PRO A 238 -16.82 6.72 0.92
N ASP A 239 -15.61 6.81 0.37
CA ASP A 239 -14.68 7.91 0.62
C ASP A 239 -15.03 9.19 -0.15
N LYS A 240 -15.79 9.04 -1.25
CA LYS A 240 -16.16 10.16 -2.12
C LYS A 240 -17.48 9.89 -2.81
N GLN A 241 -18.46 10.74 -2.53
CA GLN A 241 -19.83 10.61 -3.03
C GLN A 241 -20.12 11.80 -3.95
N LYS A 242 -19.53 11.82 -5.14
CA LYS A 242 -19.84 12.91 -6.08
C LYS A 242 -21.34 12.87 -6.40
N SER A 243 -21.96 14.05 -6.34
CA SER A 243 -23.40 14.22 -6.54
C SER A 243 -24.24 13.35 -5.60
N ASP A 244 -23.75 13.07 -4.38
CA ASP A 244 -24.43 12.24 -3.37
C ASP A 244 -24.85 10.85 -3.89
N TYR A 245 -24.15 10.33 -4.90
CA TYR A 245 -24.40 9.02 -5.51
C TYR A 245 -23.30 8.02 -5.15
N ARG A 246 -23.71 6.78 -4.87
CA ARG A 246 -22.89 5.70 -4.32
C ARG A 246 -23.03 4.43 -5.18
N VAL A 247 -21.93 3.72 -5.44
CA VAL A 247 -21.90 2.53 -6.31
C VAL A 247 -21.11 1.35 -5.71
N ASP A 248 -20.66 1.47 -4.47
CA ASP A 248 -19.87 0.45 -3.76
C ASP A 248 -20.71 -0.64 -3.09
N SER A 249 -22.04 -0.52 -3.11
CA SER A 249 -22.95 -1.63 -2.86
C SER A 249 -24.06 -1.64 -3.91
N TYR A 250 -24.64 -2.82 -4.15
CA TYR A 250 -25.72 -2.96 -5.11
C TYR A 250 -26.96 -2.16 -4.69
N GLU A 251 -27.26 -2.11 -3.40
CA GLU A 251 -28.39 -1.35 -2.85
C GLU A 251 -28.19 0.15 -3.09
N TYR A 252 -26.99 0.66 -2.82
CA TYR A 252 -26.66 2.06 -3.06
C TYR A 252 -26.62 2.43 -4.53
N LEU A 253 -26.16 1.51 -5.40
CA LEU A 253 -26.13 1.69 -6.85
C LEU A 253 -27.51 2.03 -7.43
N LEU A 254 -28.58 1.51 -6.82
CA LEU A 254 -29.96 1.74 -7.25
C LEU A 254 -30.56 3.06 -6.71
N LEU A 255 -29.98 3.65 -5.67
CA LEU A 255 -30.51 4.86 -5.04
C LEU A 255 -30.11 6.12 -5.82
N ALA A 256 -31.07 7.01 -6.04
CA ALA A 256 -30.83 8.29 -6.70
C ALA A 256 -29.84 9.16 -5.89
N GLY A 257 -28.98 9.87 -6.63
CA GLY A 257 -28.12 10.89 -6.05
C GLY A 257 -28.83 12.26 -5.95
N LYS A 258 -28.03 13.31 -5.83
CA LYS A 258 -28.46 14.71 -5.67
C LYS A 258 -29.39 15.22 -6.77
N ASN A 259 -29.28 14.68 -7.99
CA ASN A 259 -30.11 15.11 -9.11
C ASN A 259 -31.48 14.42 -9.15
N GLU A 260 -31.77 13.51 -8.20
CA GLU A 260 -33.03 12.77 -8.06
C GLU A 260 -33.40 11.86 -9.26
N GLU A 261 -32.56 11.82 -10.29
CA GLU A 261 -32.71 10.92 -11.43
C GLU A 261 -32.46 9.48 -11.00
N THR A 262 -33.27 8.56 -11.52
CA THR A 262 -33.13 7.14 -11.23
C THR A 262 -31.89 6.59 -11.94
N PRO A 263 -30.85 6.13 -11.21
CA PRO A 263 -29.60 5.73 -11.84
C PRO A 263 -29.77 4.50 -12.72
N ILE A 264 -30.56 3.53 -12.25
CA ILE A 264 -30.84 2.27 -12.93
C ILE A 264 -32.34 1.99 -12.87
N VAL A 265 -32.95 1.84 -14.03
CA VAL A 265 -34.32 1.36 -14.21
C VAL A 265 -34.23 -0.07 -14.75
N PRO A 266 -34.45 -1.11 -13.92
CA PRO A 266 -34.39 -2.50 -14.33
C PRO A 266 -35.23 -2.78 -15.58
N GLY A 267 -34.63 -3.36 -16.61
CA GLY A 267 -35.28 -3.67 -17.89
C GLY A 267 -35.30 -2.52 -18.90
N GLU A 268 -34.98 -1.30 -18.48
CA GLU A 268 -35.07 -0.10 -19.31
C GLU A 268 -33.72 0.66 -19.36
N PRO A 269 -32.72 0.14 -20.09
CA PRO A 269 -31.40 0.76 -20.15
C PRO A 269 -31.44 2.18 -20.70
N HIS A 270 -32.37 2.48 -21.62
CA HIS A 270 -32.48 3.82 -22.20
C HIS A 270 -33.06 4.85 -21.22
N ASN A 271 -33.81 4.39 -20.21
CA ASN A 271 -34.37 5.24 -19.16
C ASN A 271 -33.50 5.22 -17.88
N SER A 272 -32.38 4.48 -17.90
CA SER A 272 -31.42 4.42 -16.80
C SER A 272 -30.39 5.52 -16.95
N TYR A 273 -30.37 6.47 -16.01
CA TYR A 273 -29.51 7.64 -16.09
C TYR A 273 -28.02 7.28 -16.15
N LEU A 274 -27.59 6.25 -15.41
CA LEU A 274 -26.22 5.71 -15.47
C LEU A 274 -25.81 5.34 -16.90
N VAL A 275 -26.66 4.61 -17.62
CA VAL A 275 -26.39 4.15 -18.99
C VAL A 275 -26.32 5.35 -19.93
N GLN A 276 -27.22 6.33 -19.79
CA GLN A 276 -27.17 7.55 -20.60
C GLN A 276 -25.83 8.29 -20.45
N LEU A 277 -25.31 8.43 -19.23
CA LEU A 277 -24.04 9.12 -18.96
C LEU A 277 -22.82 8.39 -19.53
N LEU A 278 -22.84 7.05 -19.57
CA LEU A 278 -21.76 6.23 -20.13
C LEU A 278 -21.65 6.38 -21.65
N TRP A 279 -22.78 6.53 -22.34
CA TRP A 279 -22.86 6.69 -23.79
C TRP A 279 -22.57 8.13 -24.27
N LEU A 280 -22.46 9.10 -23.36
CA LEU A 280 -22.05 10.46 -23.72
C LEU A 280 -20.59 10.47 -24.20
N HIS A 281 -20.34 11.27 -25.25
CA HIS A 281 -18.99 11.52 -25.74
C HIS A 281 -18.11 12.10 -24.63
N GLU A 282 -16.82 11.74 -24.59
CA GLU A 282 -15.91 12.12 -23.50
C GLU A 282 -15.84 13.64 -23.25
N SER A 283 -15.97 14.43 -24.31
CA SER A 283 -15.96 15.91 -24.24
C SER A 283 -17.24 16.54 -23.69
N HIS A 284 -18.25 15.74 -23.34
CA HIS A 284 -19.50 16.26 -22.78
C HIS A 284 -19.35 16.41 -21.25
N ASP A 285 -19.75 17.55 -20.69
CA ASP A 285 -19.54 17.89 -19.27
C ASP A 285 -20.16 16.87 -18.29
N MET A 286 -21.24 16.22 -18.70
CA MET A 286 -21.94 15.19 -17.92
C MET A 286 -21.41 13.77 -18.17
N ALA A 287 -20.49 13.57 -19.11
CA ALA A 287 -20.00 12.24 -19.43
C ALA A 287 -19.28 11.62 -18.23
N MET A 288 -19.58 10.35 -17.97
CA MET A 288 -18.95 9.58 -16.91
C MET A 288 -18.18 8.40 -17.52
N PRO A 289 -16.94 8.12 -17.08
CA PRO A 289 -16.10 8.95 -16.19
C PRO A 289 -15.70 10.31 -16.81
N PRO A 290 -15.41 11.36 -16.02
CA PRO A 290 -15.05 12.69 -16.54
C PRO A 290 -13.82 12.68 -17.45
N GLU A 291 -13.68 13.70 -18.31
CA GLU A 291 -12.55 13.85 -19.22
C GLU A 291 -11.19 13.64 -18.54
N GLY A 292 -10.31 12.87 -19.18
CA GLY A 292 -8.98 12.55 -18.65
C GLY A 292 -8.97 11.50 -17.53
N LYS A 293 -10.08 10.79 -17.29
CA LYS A 293 -10.12 9.58 -16.46
C LYS A 293 -10.23 8.31 -17.32
N PRO A 294 -9.71 7.17 -16.83
CA PRO A 294 -9.94 5.89 -17.51
C PRO A 294 -11.45 5.70 -17.73
N ARG A 295 -11.83 5.34 -18.95
CA ARG A 295 -13.22 5.06 -19.32
C ARG A 295 -13.39 3.56 -19.59
N PRO A 296 -14.57 2.99 -19.30
CA PRO A 296 -14.89 1.66 -19.77
C PRO A 296 -14.83 1.62 -21.30
N SER A 297 -14.38 0.50 -21.85
CA SER A 297 -14.42 0.19 -23.27
C SER A 297 -15.87 0.09 -23.78
N ALA A 298 -16.06 0.15 -25.10
CA ALA A 298 -17.38 -0.02 -25.70
C ALA A 298 -18.04 -1.35 -25.31
N ASP A 299 -17.26 -2.42 -25.21
CA ASP A 299 -17.74 -3.75 -24.82
C ASP A 299 -18.17 -3.79 -23.35
N GLU A 300 -17.45 -3.11 -22.45
CA GLU A 300 -17.84 -2.99 -21.04
C GLU A 300 -19.11 -2.14 -20.86
N ILE A 301 -19.26 -1.05 -21.62
CA ILE A 301 -20.48 -0.23 -21.62
C ILE A 301 -21.67 -1.06 -22.15
N LEU A 302 -21.47 -1.83 -23.21
CA LEU A 302 -22.47 -2.75 -23.74
C LEU A 302 -22.84 -3.84 -22.72
N THR A 303 -21.85 -4.34 -21.97
CA THR A 303 -22.05 -5.33 -20.91
C THR A 303 -22.94 -4.79 -19.79
N ILE A 304 -22.67 -3.57 -19.30
CA ILE A 304 -23.53 -2.88 -18.33
C ILE A 304 -24.93 -2.64 -18.91
N THR A 305 -25.01 -2.16 -20.15
CA THR A 305 -26.28 -1.88 -20.83
C THR A 305 -27.14 -3.15 -20.94
N HIS A 306 -26.53 -4.28 -21.29
CA HIS A 306 -27.19 -5.58 -21.40
C HIS A 306 -27.65 -6.09 -20.03
N TRP A 307 -26.82 -5.94 -18.98
CA TRP A 307 -27.21 -6.31 -17.63
C TRP A 307 -28.44 -5.52 -17.15
N VAL A 308 -28.47 -4.20 -17.37
CA VAL A 308 -29.65 -3.38 -17.05
C VAL A 308 -30.88 -3.85 -17.84
N ALA A 309 -30.73 -4.14 -19.14
CA ALA A 309 -31.80 -4.68 -19.98
C ALA A 309 -32.37 -6.02 -19.46
N ASN A 310 -31.56 -6.83 -18.79
CA ASN A 310 -31.96 -8.10 -18.20
C ASN A 310 -32.47 -7.96 -16.75
N GLY A 311 -32.88 -6.76 -16.35
CA GLY A 311 -33.49 -6.49 -15.06
C GLY A 311 -32.50 -6.11 -13.97
N ALA A 312 -31.26 -5.74 -14.34
CA ALA A 312 -30.23 -5.25 -13.42
C ALA A 312 -30.06 -6.11 -12.16
N ARG A 313 -30.11 -7.44 -12.30
CA ARG A 313 -30.11 -8.37 -11.16
C ARG A 313 -28.86 -8.15 -10.31
N GLY A 314 -29.08 -8.01 -9.01
CA GLY A 314 -28.01 -7.87 -8.03
C GLY A 314 -27.29 -9.19 -7.74
N PRO A 315 -26.37 -9.18 -6.76
CA PRO A 315 -25.74 -10.40 -6.28
C PRO A 315 -26.80 -11.43 -5.88
N ALA A 316 -26.55 -12.71 -6.16
CA ALA A 316 -27.50 -13.77 -5.83
C ALA A 316 -27.86 -13.72 -4.33
N GLU A 317 -29.16 -13.65 -4.03
CA GLU A 317 -29.70 -13.63 -2.67
C GLU A 317 -29.21 -14.91 -1.96
N SER A 318 -28.49 -14.75 -0.86
CA SER A 318 -27.91 -15.91 -0.17
C SER A 318 -29.03 -16.85 0.30
N ALA A 319 -28.84 -18.16 0.18
CA ALA A 319 -29.83 -19.16 0.61
C ALA A 319 -30.29 -18.99 2.08
N VAL A 320 -29.51 -18.28 2.89
CA VAL A 320 -29.79 -17.91 4.28
C VAL A 320 -30.98 -16.94 4.39
N GLU A 321 -31.11 -16.01 3.44
CA GLU A 321 -32.13 -14.96 3.46
C GLU A 321 -33.47 -15.45 2.91
N LYS A 322 -33.42 -16.34 1.91
CA LYS A 322 -34.59 -17.06 1.41
C LYS A 322 -35.19 -18.00 2.47
N GLN A 323 -34.35 -18.73 3.20
CA GLN A 323 -34.81 -19.57 4.33
C GLN A 323 -35.37 -18.74 5.49
N ALA A 324 -34.78 -17.57 5.78
CA ALA A 324 -35.30 -16.67 6.81
C ALA A 324 -36.66 -16.06 6.43
N ARG A 325 -36.87 -15.72 5.15
CA ARG A 325 -38.13 -15.18 4.65
C ARG A 325 -39.24 -16.24 4.59
N GLU A 326 -38.93 -17.43 4.10
CA GLU A 326 -39.86 -18.57 4.08
C GLU A 326 -40.23 -19.02 5.51
N ALA A 327 -39.30 -18.96 6.46
CA ALA A 327 -39.58 -19.25 7.87
C ALA A 327 -40.44 -18.16 8.54
N HIS A 328 -40.34 -16.89 8.10
CA HIS A 328 -41.16 -15.80 8.60
C HIS A 328 -42.59 -15.81 8.02
N GLU A 329 -42.73 -16.18 6.75
CA GLU A 329 -44.03 -16.37 6.07
C GLU A 329 -44.78 -17.61 6.58
N GLN A 330 -44.08 -18.65 7.01
CA GLN A 330 -44.69 -19.84 7.64
C GLN A 330 -45.09 -19.62 9.11
N ALA A 331 -44.64 -18.53 9.72
CA ALA A 331 -44.93 -18.17 11.11
C ALA A 331 -46.10 -17.16 11.26
N GLN A 332 -46.74 -16.78 10.15
CA GLN A 332 -47.96 -15.96 10.10
C GLN A 332 -49.15 -16.79 9.60
#